data_AF-A0A381R4P9-F1
#
_entry.id   AF-A0A381R4P9-F1
#
_cell.length_a   1.000
_cell.length_b   1.000
_cell.length_c   1.000
_cell.angle_alpha   90.00
_cell.angle_beta   90.00
_cell.angle_gamma   90.00
#
_symmetry.space_group_name_H-M   'P 1'
#
loop_
_entity.id
_entity.type
_entity.pdbx_description
1 polymer ?
#
loop_
_entity_poly.entity_id
_entity_poly.type
_entity_poly.pdbx_seq_one_letter_code
_entity_poly.pdbx_strand_id
1 'polypeptide(L)'
;MINIRKQLLFIGLVFGLMASSIQLIVNIYDYRVTFSEIEKFNKKYEDLSFKSNLLLNEVEYFRNQLTIREVATGKLGMRSPKLKEQVVIHRQVSKK
;
A
#
# COMPACT_ATOMS: atom_id res chain seq x y z
N MET A 1 -2.88 22.12 -63.15
CA MET A 1 -2.52 22.68 -61.83
C MET A 1 -3.27 22.05 -60.64
N ILE A 2 -4.56 21.68 -60.79
CA ILE A 2 -5.38 21.08 -59.71
C ILE A 2 -4.87 19.71 -59.23
N ASN A 3 -4.38 18.83 -60.13
CA ASN A 3 -3.89 17.49 -59.75
C ASN A 3 -2.59 17.53 -58.93
N ILE A 4 -1.70 18.50 -59.21
CA ILE A 4 -0.44 18.68 -58.47
C ILE A 4 -0.73 19.14 -57.03
N ARG A 5 -1.72 20.03 -56.85
CA ARG A 5 -2.17 20.46 -55.51
C ARG A 5 -2.78 19.30 -54.72
N LYS A 6 -3.58 18.43 -55.36
CA LYS A 6 -4.12 17.23 -54.73
C LYS A 6 -3.01 16.25 -54.32
N GLN A 7 -2.00 16.02 -55.18
CA GLN A 7 -0.84 15.18 -54.86
C GLN A 7 -0.04 15.71 -53.66
N LEU A 8 0.21 17.02 -53.58
CA LEU A 8 0.87 17.65 -52.43
C LEU A 8 0.08 17.45 -51.13
N LEU A 9 -1.25 17.58 -51.18
CA LEU A 9 -2.12 17.30 -50.02
C LEU A 9 -2.04 15.84 -49.58
N PHE A 10 -2.05 14.89 -50.52
CA PHE A 10 -1.91 13.45 -50.21
C PHE A 10 -0.56 13.14 -49.55
N ILE A 11 0.54 13.72 -50.05
CA ILE A 11 1.88 13.53 -49.47
C ILE A 11 1.94 14.08 -48.04
N GLY A 12 1.38 15.28 -47.81
CA GLY A 12 1.30 15.87 -46.48
C GLY A 12 0.49 15.01 -45.51
N LEU A 13 -0.60 14.41 -45.98
CA LEU A 13 -1.47 13.54 -45.16
C LEU A 13 -0.76 12.24 -44.77
N VAL A 14 -0.03 11.62 -45.70
CA VAL A 14 0.80 10.43 -45.41
C VAL A 14 1.91 10.75 -44.42
N PHE A 15 2.58 11.90 -44.57
CA PHE A 15 3.62 12.32 -43.65
C PHE A 15 3.07 12.62 -42.26
N GLY A 16 1.90 13.25 -42.17
CA GLY A 16 1.19 13.49 -40.91
C GLY A 16 0.81 12.19 -40.20
N LEU A 17 0.33 11.18 -40.94
CA LEU A 17 0.03 9.85 -40.38
C LEU A 17 1.29 9.15 -39.86
N MET A 18 2.41 9.22 -40.60
CA MET A 18 3.68 8.66 -40.12
C MET A 18 4.16 9.36 -38.85
N ALA A 19 4.18 10.69 -38.81
CA ALA A 19 4.58 11.44 -37.62
C ALA A 19 3.67 11.13 -36.41
N SER A 20 2.37 11.03 -36.64
CA SER A 20 1.39 10.65 -35.60
C SER A 20 1.64 9.23 -35.07
N SER A 21 1.97 8.28 -35.95
CA SER A 21 2.27 6.91 -35.54
C SER A 21 3.53 6.82 -34.67
N ILE A 22 4.56 7.62 -34.97
CA ILE A 22 5.78 7.70 -34.17
C ILE A 22 5.47 8.33 -32.81
N GLN A 23 4.69 9.41 -32.79
CA GLN A 23 4.28 10.06 -31.54
C GLN A 23 3.46 9.10 -30.64
N LEU A 24 2.59 8.28 -31.23
CA LEU A 24 1.83 7.28 -30.50
C LEU A 24 2.74 6.28 -29.78
N ILE A 25 3.80 5.81 -30.46
CA ILE A 25 4.77 4.88 -29.88
C ILE A 25 5.48 5.53 -28.68
N VAL A 26 5.93 6.78 -28.83
CA VAL A 26 6.57 7.54 -27.74
C VAL A 26 5.62 7.68 -26.55
N ASN A 27 4.38 8.08 -26.79
CA ASN A 27 3.38 8.24 -25.72
C ASN A 27 3.10 6.92 -24.99
N ILE A 28 3.04 5.79 -25.71
CA ILE A 28 2.85 4.47 -25.09
C ILE A 28 4.06 4.10 -24.21
N TYR A 29 5.27 4.42 -24.66
CA TYR A 29 6.48 4.16 -23.89
C TYR A 29 6.50 4.99 -22.61
N ASP A 30 6.27 6.30 -22.71
CA ASP A 30 6.22 7.22 -21.57
C ASP A 30 5.13 6.82 -20.58
N TYR A 31 3.96 6.42 -21.07
CA TYR A 31 2.88 5.90 -20.24
C TYR A 31 3.30 4.65 -19.47
N ARG A 32 3.96 3.69 -20.12
CA ARG A 32 4.40 2.45 -19.46
C ARG A 32 5.45 2.72 -18.39
N VAL A 33 6.40 3.61 -18.65
CA VAL A 33 7.43 3.99 -17.68
C VAL A 33 6.78 4.67 -16.47
N THR A 34 5.96 5.69 -16.71
CA THR A 34 5.27 6.44 -15.66
C THR A 34 4.37 5.53 -14.83
N PHE A 35 3.61 4.63 -15.48
CA PHE A 35 2.76 3.67 -14.80
C PHE A 35 3.56 2.74 -13.89
N SER A 36 4.72 2.24 -14.35
CA SER A 36 5.59 1.39 -13.55
C SER A 36 6.15 2.12 -12.32
N GLU A 37 6.48 3.40 -12.45
CA GLU A 37 6.93 4.22 -11.33
C GLU A 37 5.81 4.45 -10.30
N ILE A 38 4.60 4.75 -10.76
CA ILE A 38 3.42 4.91 -9.91
C ILE A 38 3.12 3.59 -9.18
N GLU A 39 3.19 2.46 -9.87
CA GLU A 39 2.96 1.14 -9.27
C GLU A 39 3.99 0.82 -8.18
N LYS A 40 5.28 1.09 -8.44
CA LYS A 40 6.34 0.95 -7.44
C LYS A 40 6.11 1.85 -6.22
N PHE A 41 5.67 3.08 -6.45
CA PHE A 41 5.36 4.02 -5.38
C PHE A 41 4.18 3.54 -4.53
N ASN A 42 3.09 3.14 -5.17
CA ASN A 42 1.89 2.64 -4.49
C ASN A 42 2.21 1.41 -3.63
N LYS A 43 3.01 0.46 -4.14
CA LYS A 43 3.44 -0.71 -3.37
C LYS A 43 4.22 -0.33 -2.11
N LYS A 44 5.11 0.66 -2.20
CA LYS A 44 5.86 1.15 -1.03
C LYS A 44 4.94 1.85 -0.03
N TYR A 45 3.99 2.64 -0.52
CA TYR A 45 3.01 3.32 0.31
C TYR A 45 2.14 2.31 1.07
N GLU A 46 1.67 1.27 0.39
CA GLU A 46 0.86 0.20 1.00
C GLU A 46 1.64 -0.56 2.09
N ASP A 47 2.89 -0.96 1.82
CA ASP A 47 3.75 -1.62 2.82
C ASP A 47 3.99 -0.73 4.04
N LEU A 48 4.24 0.57 3.83
CA LEU A 48 4.44 1.51 4.92
C LEU A 48 3.16 1.75 5.73
N SER A 49 2.02 1.87 5.05
CA SER A 49 0.70 2.00 5.68
C SER A 49 0.40 0.77 6.54
N PHE A 50 0.64 -0.43 6.01
CA PHE A 50 0.48 -1.67 6.74
C PHE A 50 1.33 -1.72 8.00
N LYS A 51 2.64 -1.43 7.89
CA LYS A 51 3.56 -1.39 9.03
C LYS A 51 3.15 -0.35 10.07
N SER A 52 2.74 0.84 9.63
CA SER A 52 2.26 1.90 10.53
C SER A 52 1.01 1.47 11.29
N ASN A 53 0.04 0.87 10.62
CA ASN A 53 -1.19 0.39 11.25
C ASN A 53 -0.89 -0.73 12.26
N LEU A 54 0.03 -1.64 11.94
CA LEU A 54 0.46 -2.68 12.87
C LEU A 54 1.07 -2.07 14.14
N LEU A 55 1.95 -1.08 13.99
CA LEU A 55 2.57 -0.39 15.14
C LEU A 55 1.55 0.39 15.97
N LEU A 56 0.60 1.06 15.33
CA LEU A 56 -0.48 1.77 16.04
C LEU A 56 -1.33 0.81 16.87
N ASN A 57 -1.69 -0.35 16.31
CA ASN A 57 -2.41 -1.40 17.03
C ASN A 57 -1.62 -1.93 18.23
N GLU A 58 -0.30 -2.10 18.09
CA GLU A 58 0.56 -2.55 19.19
C GLU A 58 0.62 -1.49 20.31
N VAL A 59 0.77 -0.21 19.96
CA VAL A 59 0.75 0.90 20.92
C VAL A 59 -0.60 0.98 21.63
N GLU A 60 -1.71 0.83 20.89
CA GLU A 60 -3.05 0.83 21.48
C GLU A 60 -3.24 -0.35 22.43
N TYR A 61 -2.77 -1.55 22.05
CA TYR A 61 -2.78 -2.72 22.90
C TYR A 61 -2.04 -2.46 24.24
N PHE A 62 -0.82 -1.92 24.19
CA PHE A 62 -0.07 -1.60 25.40
C PHE A 62 -0.72 -0.50 26.23
N ARG A 63 -1.27 0.54 25.60
CA ARG A 63 -2.04 1.57 26.31
C ARG A 63 -3.23 0.97 27.04
N ASN A 64 -4.01 0.13 26.37
CA ASN A 64 -5.15 -0.54 26.96
C ASN A 64 -4.73 -1.42 28.16
N GLN A 65 -3.63 -2.17 28.04
CA GLN A 65 -3.10 -2.95 29.16
C GLN A 65 -2.68 -2.08 30.36
N LEU A 66 -2.00 -0.96 30.10
CA LEU A 66 -1.59 -0.02 31.15
C LEU A 66 -2.81 0.60 31.83
N THR A 67 -3.81 1.05 31.06
CA THR A 67 -5.04 1.62 31.61
C THR A 67 -5.82 0.60 32.45
N ILE A 68 -5.95 -0.64 31.98
CA ILE A 68 -6.59 -1.72 32.77
C ILE A 68 -5.82 -1.92 34.08
N ARG A 69 -4.49 -1.96 34.03
CA ARG A 69 -3.66 -2.11 35.22
C ARG A 69 -3.85 -0.96 36.20
N GLU A 70 -3.81 0.28 35.73
CA GLU A 70 -4.00 1.48 36.54
C GLU A 70 -5.37 1.49 37.23
N VAL A 71 -6.43 1.12 36.51
CA VAL A 71 -7.78 1.01 37.06
C VAL A 71 -7.86 -0.11 38.10
N ALA A 72 -7.31 -1.29 37.79
CA ALA A 72 -7.30 -2.42 38.69
C ALA A 72 -6.55 -2.12 39.99
N THR A 73 -5.36 -1.53 39.93
CA THR A 73 -4.55 -1.23 41.11
C THR A 73 -5.04 0.00 41.87
N GLY A 74 -5.39 1.07 41.16
CA GLY A 74 -5.71 2.36 41.75
C GLY A 74 -7.15 2.49 42.23
N LYS A 75 -8.12 2.02 41.44
CA LYS A 75 -9.54 2.16 41.76
C LYS A 75 -10.12 0.93 42.46
N LEU A 76 -9.69 -0.26 42.05
CA LEU A 76 -10.25 -1.53 42.56
C LEU A 76 -9.38 -2.18 43.64
N GLY A 77 -8.21 -1.62 43.95
CA GLY A 77 -7.29 -2.15 44.98
C GLY A 77 -6.75 -3.55 44.66
N MET A 78 -6.82 -3.99 43.41
CA MET A 78 -6.30 -5.28 42.97
C MET A 78 -4.77 -5.24 42.97
N ARG A 79 -4.13 -6.35 43.33
CA ARG A 79 -2.68 -6.52 43.29
C ARG A 79 -2.32 -7.74 42.46
N SER A 80 -1.09 -7.78 41.94
CA SER A 80 -0.59 -8.99 41.30
C SER A 80 -0.63 -10.17 42.28
N PRO A 81 -1.09 -11.34 41.83
CA PRO A 81 -1.21 -12.52 42.67
C PRO A 81 0.18 -13.04 43.06
N LYS A 82 0.33 -13.45 44.33
CA LYS A 82 1.52 -14.15 44.82
C LYS A 82 1.58 -15.55 44.19
N LEU A 83 2.75 -16.19 44.18
CA LEU A 83 2.93 -17.53 43.58
C LEU A 83 1.89 -18.57 44.07
N LYS A 84 1.45 -18.47 45.33
CA LYS A 84 0.42 -19.34 45.93
C LYS A 84 -1.01 -19.09 45.44
N GLU A 85 -1.26 -17.94 44.83
CA GLU A 85 -2.56 -17.47 44.32
C GLU A 85 -2.66 -17.64 42.79
N GLN A 86 -1.59 -18.09 42.13
CA GLN A 86 -1.52 -18.25 40.67
C GLN A 86 -2.05 -19.61 40.23
N VAL A 87 -2.93 -19.62 39.24
CA VAL A 87 -3.42 -20.84 38.58
C VAL A 87 -2.73 -20.97 37.22
N VAL A 88 -1.89 -22.00 37.06
CA VAL A 88 -1.14 -22.24 35.81
C VAL A 88 -1.89 -23.26 34.96
N ILE A 89 -2.49 -22.80 33.87
CA ILE A 89 -3.19 -23.66 32.92
C ILE A 89 -2.20 -24.16 31.86
N HIS A 90 -1.99 -25.47 31.82
CA HIS A 90 -1.14 -26.11 30.81
C HIS A 90 -2.02 -26.53 29.63
N ARG A 91 -1.73 -25.99 28.44
CA ARG A 91 -2.45 -26.38 27.22
C ARG A 91 -1.99 -27.78 26.80
N GLN A 92 -2.88 -28.77 26.91
CA GLN A 92 -2.63 -30.09 26.33
C GLN A 92 -2.74 -29.98 24.81
N VAL A 93 -1.59 -30.09 24.13
CA VAL A 93 -1.57 -30.26 22.67
C VAL A 93 -1.94 -31.72 22.40
N SER A 94 -3.18 -31.94 21.98
CA SER A 94 -3.61 -33.25 21.50
C SER A 94 -2.77 -33.62 20.29
N LYS A 95 -1.96 -34.68 20.42
CA LYS A 95 -1.20 -35.26 19.30
C LYS A 95 -2.22 -35.85 18.33
N LYS A 96 -2.41 -35.19 17.19
CA LYS A 96 -2.97 -35.79 15.98
C LYS A 96 -1.83 -36.17 15.05
#